data_AF-A0A1B1SA92-F1
#
_entry.id   AF-A0A1B1SA92-F1
#
_cell.length_a   1.000
_cell.length_b   1.000
_cell.length_c   1.000
_cell.angle_alpha   90.00
_cell.angle_beta   90.00
_cell.angle_gamma   90.00
#
_symmetry.space_group_name_H-M   'P 1'
#
loop_
_entity.id
_entity.type
_entity.pdbx_description
1 polymer ?
#
loop_
_entity_poly.entity_id
_entity_poly.type
_entity_poly.pdbx_seq_one_letter_code
_entity_poly.pdbx_strand_id
1 'polypeptide(L)'
;MTKFKAIISTLVLICATSVSAQTLDTKALAEFSPATMRQTFDVCRYVKLTPEQQVKLAKAIEKENAFFIKAINDNEGVLTTKGNNQLGKMRDNTLKSILDDEQIQQYWRGVYNAEAMAEGAAIANTLQKKYGLTDQNWKFINVAFYKIALDTRMLKKVMADQPKKAAKMIAELRDEQLKSIEEKGGIRVNLDKMTVKVVREFDPNALIKE
;
A
#
# COMPACT_ATOMS: atom_id res chain seq x y z
N MET A 1 -13.42 -35.90 -15.76
CA MET A 1 -12.32 -34.92 -15.62
C MET A 1 -12.94 -33.58 -15.28
N THR A 2 -13.04 -33.29 -14.00
CA THR A 2 -13.76 -32.13 -13.45
C THR A 2 -12.71 -31.33 -12.68
N LYS A 3 -12.10 -30.34 -13.33
CA LYS A 3 -11.16 -29.40 -12.69
C LYS A 3 -11.46 -28.01 -13.25
N PHE A 4 -11.48 -27.03 -12.35
CA PHE A 4 -11.93 -25.63 -12.48
C PHE A 4 -13.36 -25.33 -12.03
N LYS A 5 -13.59 -25.49 -10.71
CA LYS A 5 -14.54 -24.66 -9.97
C LYS A 5 -13.87 -24.16 -8.70
N ALA A 6 -13.21 -23.01 -8.83
CA ALA A 6 -13.02 -22.01 -7.79
C ALA A 6 -12.26 -20.85 -8.45
N ILE A 7 -12.84 -19.64 -8.46
CA ILE A 7 -12.20 -18.43 -7.93
C ILE A 7 -13.22 -17.27 -7.96
N ILE A 8 -13.82 -17.06 -6.79
CA ILE A 8 -14.04 -15.78 -6.09
C ILE A 8 -15.07 -14.80 -6.68
N SER A 9 -16.35 -15.10 -6.42
CA SER A 9 -17.34 -14.11 -5.99
C SER A 9 -17.08 -13.74 -4.53
N THR A 10 -16.24 -12.74 -4.28
CA THR A 10 -16.24 -12.07 -2.96
C THR A 10 -15.84 -10.61 -3.14
N LEU A 11 -16.86 -9.78 -3.34
CA LEU A 11 -16.81 -8.37 -3.01
C LEU A 11 -16.64 -8.27 -1.49
N VAL A 12 -15.40 -8.36 -1.01
CA VAL A 12 -15.11 -8.10 0.41
C VAL A 12 -15.25 -6.60 0.60
N LEU A 13 -16.38 -6.22 1.19
CA LEU A 13 -16.47 -5.08 2.08
C LEU A 13 -15.35 -5.27 3.13
N ILE A 14 -14.18 -4.65 2.94
CA ILE A 14 -13.10 -4.65 3.95
C ILE A 14 -13.55 -3.71 5.07
N CYS A 15 -14.52 -4.16 5.85
CA CYS A 15 -15.00 -3.59 7.10
C CYS A 15 -15.54 -4.74 7.96
N ALA A 16 -14.74 -5.80 8.16
CA ALA A 16 -14.82 -6.78 9.26
C ALA A 16 -14.06 -8.07 8.91
N THR A 17 -12.75 -8.01 8.73
CA THR A 17 -11.93 -9.07 9.32
C THR A 17 -11.64 -8.58 10.72
N SER A 18 -11.99 -9.38 11.73
CA SER A 18 -11.66 -9.15 13.13
C SER A 18 -10.28 -8.51 13.22
N VAL A 19 -10.29 -7.21 13.51
CA VAL A 19 -9.12 -6.39 13.71
C VAL A 19 -8.45 -7.00 14.93
N SER A 20 -7.58 -7.99 14.74
CA SER A 20 -6.43 -8.09 15.62
C SER A 20 -5.73 -6.77 15.41
N ALA A 21 -6.15 -5.73 16.17
CA ALA A 21 -5.48 -4.45 16.21
C ALA A 21 -4.02 -4.82 16.34
N GLN A 22 -3.20 -4.46 15.36
CA GLN A 22 -1.90 -5.10 15.30
C GLN A 22 -1.12 -4.71 16.57
N THR A 23 -0.94 -5.71 17.42
CA THR A 23 -0.66 -5.50 18.83
C THR A 23 0.84 -5.49 19.07
N LEU A 24 1.25 -4.63 19.98
CA LEU A 24 2.58 -4.71 20.56
C LEU A 24 2.60 -5.80 21.64
N ASP A 25 3.60 -6.68 21.62
CA ASP A 25 3.85 -7.61 22.72
C ASP A 25 4.60 -6.86 23.83
N THR A 26 3.85 -6.35 24.80
CA THR A 26 4.40 -5.54 25.90
C THR A 26 5.29 -6.33 26.85
N LYS A 27 5.13 -7.67 26.91
CA LYS A 27 5.99 -8.53 27.74
C LYS A 27 7.31 -8.77 27.03
N ALA A 28 7.28 -9.13 25.75
CA ALA A 28 8.48 -9.36 24.95
C ALA A 28 9.32 -8.10 24.77
N LEU A 29 8.71 -6.91 24.82
CA LEU A 29 9.38 -5.63 24.65
C LEU A 29 9.68 -4.88 25.96
N ALA A 30 9.47 -5.50 27.12
CA ALA A 30 9.58 -4.83 28.42
C ALA A 30 10.97 -4.24 28.72
N GLU A 31 12.03 -4.79 28.10
CA GLU A 31 13.41 -4.34 28.30
C GLU A 31 13.81 -3.16 27.40
N PHE A 32 12.99 -2.81 26.40
CA PHE A 32 13.29 -1.73 25.45
C PHE A 32 12.77 -0.38 25.94
N SER A 33 13.43 0.69 25.50
CA SER A 33 12.97 2.05 25.80
C SER A 33 11.57 2.33 25.22
N PRO A 34 10.75 3.20 25.86
CA PRO A 34 9.43 3.57 25.34
C PRO A 34 9.47 4.13 23.91
N ALA A 35 10.54 4.86 23.55
CA ALA A 35 10.75 5.35 22.20
C ALA A 35 10.93 4.21 21.18
N THR A 36 11.66 3.17 21.56
CA THR A 36 11.84 1.97 20.73
C THR A 36 10.53 1.20 20.60
N MET A 37 9.80 1.00 21.70
CA MET A 37 8.48 0.35 21.68
C MET A 37 7.50 1.10 20.76
N ARG A 38 7.48 2.43 20.82
CA ARG A 38 6.65 3.27 19.92
C ARG A 38 7.01 3.07 18.45
N GLN A 39 8.31 3.09 18.11
CA GLN A 39 8.74 2.87 16.73
C GLN A 39 8.45 1.43 16.25
N THR A 40 8.55 0.43 17.13
CA THR A 40 8.12 -0.94 16.83
C THR A 40 6.62 -0.98 16.54
N PHE A 41 5.81 -0.27 17.34
CA PHE A 41 4.37 -0.13 17.09
C PHE A 41 4.06 0.53 15.74
N ASP A 42 4.85 1.52 15.30
CA ASP A 42 4.66 2.16 14.00
C ASP A 42 4.85 1.20 12.80
N VAL A 43 5.53 0.07 13.00
CA VAL A 43 5.56 -1.03 12.02
C VAL A 43 4.41 -1.99 12.27
N CYS A 44 4.21 -2.41 13.52
CA CYS A 44 3.15 -3.35 13.88
C CYS A 44 1.79 -2.84 13.41
N ARG A 45 1.48 -1.53 13.52
CA ARG A 45 0.22 -0.91 13.10
C ARG A 45 -0.16 -1.10 11.63
N TYR A 46 0.73 -1.68 10.82
CA TYR A 46 0.44 -2.06 9.44
C TYR A 46 0.58 -3.55 9.16
N VAL A 47 1.32 -4.31 9.99
CA VAL A 47 1.59 -5.73 9.77
C VAL A 47 1.67 -6.48 11.10
N LYS A 48 1.06 -7.66 11.17
CA LYS A 48 1.15 -8.50 12.37
C LYS A 48 2.52 -9.17 12.44
N LEU A 49 3.24 -8.93 13.54
CA LEU A 49 4.56 -9.50 13.81
C LEU A 49 4.49 -10.49 14.98
N THR A 50 5.24 -11.59 14.89
CA THR A 50 5.46 -12.48 16.05
C THR A 50 6.25 -11.76 17.15
N PRO A 51 6.17 -12.21 18.42
CA PRO A 51 6.98 -11.64 19.49
C PRO A 51 8.49 -11.61 19.16
N GLU A 52 9.01 -12.65 18.52
CA GLU A 52 10.41 -12.73 18.10
C GLU A 52 10.73 -11.71 17.01
N GLN A 53 9.84 -11.50 16.03
CA GLN A 53 9.98 -10.45 15.03
C GLN A 53 9.96 -9.06 15.67
N GLN A 54 9.08 -8.82 16.66
CA GLN A 54 9.01 -7.55 17.38
C GLN A 54 10.30 -7.27 18.15
N VAL A 55 10.87 -8.27 18.84
CA VAL A 55 12.16 -8.13 19.54
C VAL A 55 13.32 -7.88 18.56
N LYS A 56 13.36 -8.59 17.43
CA LYS A 56 14.37 -8.34 16.38
C LYS A 56 14.27 -6.93 15.83
N LEU A 57 13.05 -6.46 15.59
CA LEU A 57 12.78 -5.11 15.10
C LEU A 57 13.20 -4.06 16.13
N ALA A 58 12.86 -4.25 17.41
CA ALA A 58 13.24 -3.34 18.48
C ALA A 58 14.77 -3.22 18.62
N LYS A 59 15.51 -4.34 18.56
CA LYS A 59 16.99 -4.33 18.56
C LYS A 59 17.57 -3.60 17.35
N ALA A 60 16.96 -3.74 16.18
CA ALA A 60 17.39 -3.02 14.98
C ALA A 60 17.10 -1.52 15.10
N ILE A 61 15.95 -1.15 15.67
CA ILE A 61 15.58 0.24 15.97
C ILE A 61 16.58 0.90 16.91
N GLU A 62 17.06 0.22 17.95
CA GLU A 62 18.09 0.80 18.83
C GLU A 62 19.38 1.11 18.08
N LYS A 63 19.78 0.26 17.13
CA LYS A 63 20.94 0.52 16.26
C LYS A 63 20.69 1.69 15.31
N GLU A 64 19.49 1.78 14.74
CA GLU A 64 19.06 2.91 13.91
C GLU A 64 19.05 4.22 14.71
N ASN A 65 18.55 4.20 15.95
CA ASN A 65 18.54 5.34 16.86
C ASN A 65 19.96 5.76 17.26
N ALA A 66 20.85 4.80 17.53
CA ALA A 66 22.26 5.09 17.81
C ALA A 66 22.95 5.74 16.59
N PHE A 67 22.66 5.24 15.38
CA PHE A 67 23.14 5.88 14.15
C PHE A 67 22.56 7.29 13.97
N PHE A 68 21.27 7.49 14.22
CA PHE A 68 20.61 8.80 14.15
C PHE A 68 21.28 9.81 15.08
N ILE A 69 21.50 9.46 16.35
CA ILE A 69 22.17 10.33 17.33
C ILE A 69 23.60 10.65 16.86
N LYS A 70 24.35 9.65 16.42
CA LYS A 70 25.70 9.85 15.89
C LYS A 70 25.69 10.80 14.68
N ALA A 71 24.82 10.55 13.71
CA ALA A 71 24.74 11.36 12.49
C ALA A 71 24.38 12.82 12.77
N ILE A 72 23.55 13.08 13.78
CA ILE A 72 23.23 14.43 14.24
C ILE A 72 24.43 15.08 14.93
N ASN A 73 25.10 14.36 15.83
CA ASN A 73 26.26 14.88 16.56
C ASN A 73 27.42 15.20 15.62
N ASP A 74 27.67 14.34 14.64
CA ASP A 74 28.71 14.53 13.61
C ASP A 74 28.45 15.75 12.70
N ASN A 75 27.23 16.33 12.75
CA ASN A 75 26.81 17.45 11.91
C ASN A 75 26.15 18.57 12.75
N GLU A 76 26.69 18.83 13.94
CA GLU A 76 26.33 19.98 14.79
C GLU A 76 24.82 20.10 15.12
N GLY A 77 24.15 18.97 15.31
CA GLY A 77 22.72 18.95 15.62
C GLY A 77 21.81 18.81 14.40
N VAL A 78 22.35 18.69 13.18
CA VAL A 78 21.56 18.62 11.94
C VAL A 78 21.62 17.22 11.32
N LEU A 79 20.45 16.60 11.10
CA LEU A 79 20.39 15.40 10.28
C LEU A 79 20.49 15.78 8.80
N THR A 80 21.67 15.58 8.20
CA THR A 80 21.89 15.85 6.78
C THR A 80 21.04 14.93 5.89
N THR A 81 20.81 15.34 4.63
CA THR A 81 20.15 14.50 3.61
C THR A 81 20.83 13.14 3.46
N LYS A 82 22.17 13.10 3.52
CA LYS A 82 22.94 11.85 3.46
C LYS A 82 22.63 10.94 4.66
N GLY A 83 22.64 11.50 5.87
CA GLY A 83 22.28 10.77 7.09
C GLY A 83 20.85 10.24 7.06
N ASN A 84 19.89 11.07 6.62
CA ASN A 84 18.50 10.66 6.47
C ASN A 84 18.32 9.54 5.44
N ASN A 85 18.99 9.63 4.30
CA ASN A 85 18.96 8.57 3.28
C ASN A 85 19.57 7.26 3.80
N GLN A 86 20.61 7.34 4.62
CA GLN A 86 21.22 6.17 5.23
C GLN A 86 20.30 5.53 6.26
N LEU A 87 19.62 6.31 7.11
CA LEU A 87 18.58 5.82 8.02
C LEU A 87 17.44 5.12 7.26
N GLY A 88 16.95 5.74 6.18
CA GLY A 88 15.93 5.13 5.33
C GLY A 88 16.38 3.77 4.77
N LYS A 89 17.63 3.67 4.30
CA LYS A 89 18.20 2.38 3.85
C LYS A 89 18.34 1.37 4.99
N MET A 90 18.76 1.79 6.17
CA MET A 90 18.84 0.91 7.34
C MET A 90 17.46 0.35 7.67
N ARG A 91 16.42 1.19 7.73
CA ARG A 91 15.05 0.77 7.95
C ARG A 91 14.56 -0.21 6.89
N ASP A 92 14.76 0.11 5.61
CA ASP A 92 14.35 -0.75 4.50
C ASP A 92 15.01 -2.13 4.60
N ASN A 93 16.31 -2.18 4.90
CA ASN A 93 17.06 -3.43 5.05
C ASN A 93 16.61 -4.22 6.29
N THR A 94 16.40 -3.54 7.42
CA THR A 94 15.83 -4.14 8.65
C THR A 94 14.51 -4.82 8.33
N LEU A 95 13.58 -4.12 7.69
CA LEU A 95 12.26 -4.66 7.35
C LEU A 95 12.38 -5.85 6.38
N LYS A 96 13.19 -5.74 5.32
CA LYS A 96 13.45 -6.85 4.38
C LYS A 96 14.04 -8.10 5.06
N SER A 97 14.80 -7.93 6.15
CA SER A 97 15.43 -9.05 6.86
C SER A 97 14.53 -9.73 7.90
N ILE A 98 13.47 -9.05 8.35
CA ILE A 98 12.59 -9.52 9.43
C ILE A 98 11.24 -9.99 8.89
N LEU A 99 10.71 -9.29 7.89
CA LEU A 99 9.40 -9.53 7.31
C LEU A 99 9.50 -10.51 6.15
N ASP A 100 8.51 -11.39 6.03
CA ASP A 100 8.31 -12.17 4.81
C ASP A 100 7.74 -11.31 3.66
N ASP A 101 7.64 -11.93 2.48
CA ASP A 101 7.20 -11.27 1.24
C ASP A 101 5.77 -10.71 1.32
N GLU A 102 4.87 -11.34 2.09
CA GLU A 102 3.50 -10.87 2.26
C GLU A 102 3.46 -9.72 3.28
N GLN A 103 4.13 -9.91 4.41
CA GLN A 103 4.27 -8.93 5.48
C GLN A 103 4.87 -7.61 4.97
N ILE A 104 5.92 -7.66 4.16
CA ILE A 104 6.56 -6.45 3.64
C ILE A 104 5.65 -5.70 2.65
N GLN A 105 4.88 -6.42 1.83
CA GLN A 105 3.89 -5.79 0.95
C GLN A 105 2.76 -5.16 1.74
N GLN A 106 2.24 -5.86 2.76
CA GLN A 106 1.19 -5.33 3.64
C GLN A 106 1.66 -4.07 4.36
N TYR A 107 2.89 -4.07 4.90
CA TYR A 107 3.50 -2.91 5.53
C TYR A 107 3.52 -1.70 4.59
N TRP A 108 4.08 -1.85 3.38
CA TRP A 108 4.17 -0.73 2.44
C TRP A 108 2.80 -0.26 1.92
N ARG A 109 1.83 -1.18 1.76
CA ARG A 109 0.45 -0.78 1.47
C ARG A 109 -0.13 0.06 2.62
N GLY A 110 0.09 -0.33 3.87
CA GLY A 110 -0.31 0.45 5.04
C GLY A 110 0.30 1.86 5.05
N VAL A 111 1.60 1.97 4.75
CA VAL A 111 2.32 3.25 4.67
C VAL A 111 1.73 4.17 3.58
N TYR A 112 1.45 3.63 2.39
CA TYR A 112 0.99 4.42 1.24
C TYR A 112 -0.54 4.58 1.13
N ASN A 113 -1.31 3.98 2.05
CA ASN A 113 -2.76 3.91 1.96
C ASN A 113 -3.42 5.30 1.82
N ALA A 114 -3.09 6.24 2.71
CA ALA A 114 -3.72 7.56 2.74
C ALA A 114 -3.43 8.36 1.47
N GLU A 115 -2.19 8.34 0.98
CA GLU A 115 -1.80 9.00 -0.27
C GLU A 115 -2.52 8.41 -1.48
N ALA A 116 -2.60 7.08 -1.55
CA ALA A 116 -3.28 6.38 -2.64
C ALA A 116 -4.79 6.67 -2.64
N MET A 117 -5.42 6.72 -1.46
CA MET A 117 -6.84 7.08 -1.32
C MET A 117 -7.10 8.50 -1.82
N ALA A 118 -6.24 9.45 -1.44
CA ALA A 118 -6.35 10.84 -1.88
C ALA A 118 -6.19 10.97 -3.41
N GLU A 119 -5.23 10.25 -4.00
CA GLU A 119 -4.99 10.25 -5.45
C GLU A 119 -6.17 9.67 -6.23
N GLY A 120 -6.69 8.51 -5.81
CA GLY A 120 -7.86 7.88 -6.42
C GLY A 120 -9.09 8.80 -6.39
N ALA A 121 -9.35 9.42 -5.24
CA ALA A 121 -10.45 10.37 -5.07
C ALA A 121 -10.28 11.63 -5.93
N ALA A 122 -9.06 12.18 -6.00
CA ALA A 122 -8.78 13.36 -6.81
C ALA A 122 -9.04 13.12 -8.31
N ILE A 123 -8.60 11.97 -8.84
CA ILE A 123 -8.86 11.58 -10.23
C ILE A 123 -10.35 11.40 -10.47
N ALA A 124 -11.04 10.66 -9.59
CA ALA A 124 -12.46 10.41 -9.72
C ALA A 124 -13.30 11.70 -9.69
N ASN A 125 -13.02 12.60 -8.75
CA ASN A 125 -13.66 13.92 -8.64
C ASN A 125 -13.45 14.75 -9.91
N THR A 126 -12.23 14.75 -10.44
CA THR A 126 -11.88 15.50 -11.66
C THR A 126 -12.68 15.00 -12.85
N LEU A 127 -12.71 13.68 -13.07
CA LEU A 127 -13.41 13.08 -14.21
C LEU A 127 -14.93 13.20 -14.07
N GLN A 128 -15.47 13.03 -12.85
CA GLN A 128 -16.89 13.20 -12.58
C GLN A 128 -17.35 14.62 -12.90
N LYS A 129 -16.64 15.64 -12.40
CA LYS A 129 -16.98 17.04 -12.68
C LYS A 129 -16.87 17.39 -14.16
N LYS A 130 -15.85 16.86 -14.85
CA LYS A 130 -15.59 17.17 -16.27
C LYS A 130 -16.58 16.53 -17.22
N TYR A 131 -17.09 15.34 -16.90
CA TYR A 131 -17.92 14.54 -17.81
C TYR A 131 -19.35 14.29 -17.29
N GLY A 132 -19.74 14.87 -16.16
CA GLY A 132 -21.08 14.67 -15.58
C GLY A 132 -21.36 13.21 -15.20
N LEU A 133 -20.34 12.48 -14.73
CA LEU A 133 -20.46 11.05 -14.46
C LEU A 133 -21.34 10.77 -13.24
N THR A 134 -21.98 9.59 -13.23
CA THR A 134 -22.76 9.12 -12.08
C THR A 134 -21.85 8.82 -10.86
N ASP A 135 -22.45 8.77 -9.67
CA ASP A 135 -21.76 8.32 -8.45
C ASP A 135 -21.19 6.89 -8.60
N GLN A 136 -21.89 6.03 -9.35
CA GLN A 136 -21.42 4.66 -9.59
C GLN A 136 -20.19 4.61 -10.49
N ASN A 137 -20.15 5.44 -11.55
CA ASN A 137 -18.94 5.62 -12.34
C ASN A 137 -17.79 6.16 -11.50
N TRP A 138 -18.07 7.14 -10.65
CA TRP A 138 -17.08 7.70 -9.72
C TRP A 138 -16.49 6.62 -8.80
N LYS A 139 -17.31 5.75 -8.22
CA LYS A 139 -16.86 4.64 -7.35
C LYS A 139 -15.89 3.70 -8.08
N PHE A 140 -16.20 3.31 -9.32
CA PHE A 140 -15.32 2.42 -10.09
C PHE A 140 -13.99 3.09 -10.43
N ILE A 141 -14.01 4.36 -10.84
CA ILE A 141 -12.80 5.14 -11.11
C ILE A 141 -11.97 5.25 -9.83
N ASN A 142 -12.57 5.67 -8.73
CA ASN A 142 -11.88 5.88 -7.46
C ASN A 142 -11.18 4.60 -6.99
N VAL A 143 -11.89 3.47 -6.94
CA VAL A 143 -11.32 2.19 -6.50
C VAL A 143 -10.17 1.73 -7.40
N ALA A 144 -10.34 1.82 -8.71
CA ALA A 144 -9.32 1.40 -9.67
C ALA A 144 -8.05 2.26 -9.54
N PHE A 145 -8.19 3.59 -9.48
CA PHE A 145 -7.04 4.48 -9.35
C PHE A 145 -6.39 4.45 -7.96
N TYR A 146 -7.17 4.24 -6.90
CA TYR A 146 -6.64 3.92 -5.58
C TYR A 146 -5.73 2.69 -5.63
N LYS A 147 -6.21 1.59 -6.24
CA LYS A 147 -5.43 0.35 -6.33
C LYS A 147 -4.18 0.52 -7.19
N ILE A 148 -4.29 1.19 -8.34
CA ILE A 148 -3.13 1.54 -9.18
C ILE A 148 -2.10 2.33 -8.35
N ALA A 149 -2.54 3.39 -7.67
CA ALA A 149 -1.67 4.28 -6.90
C ALA A 149 -0.97 3.55 -5.74
N LEU A 150 -1.71 2.70 -5.02
CA LEU A 150 -1.23 1.95 -3.88
C LEU A 150 -0.19 0.89 -4.28
N ASP A 151 -0.59 -0.02 -5.15
CA ASP A 151 0.26 -1.15 -5.54
C ASP A 151 1.46 -0.68 -6.38
N THR A 152 1.34 0.42 -7.14
CA THR A 152 2.50 1.02 -7.83
C THR A 152 3.58 1.47 -6.84
N ARG A 153 3.21 2.17 -5.77
CA ARG A 153 4.17 2.64 -4.75
C ARG A 153 4.79 1.46 -4.01
N MET A 154 3.97 0.49 -3.61
CA MET A 154 4.43 -0.73 -2.97
C MET A 154 5.41 -1.52 -3.87
N LEU A 155 5.07 -1.77 -5.13
CA LEU A 155 5.93 -2.53 -6.06
C LEU A 155 7.26 -1.82 -6.30
N LYS A 156 7.25 -0.50 -6.49
CA LYS A 156 8.50 0.29 -6.62
C LYS A 156 9.40 0.16 -5.38
N LYS A 157 8.81 0.02 -4.20
CA LYS A 157 9.53 -0.09 -2.93
C LYS A 157 10.08 -1.48 -2.68
N VAL A 158 9.24 -2.51 -2.82
CA VAL A 158 9.62 -3.93 -2.60
C VAL A 158 10.58 -4.41 -3.68
N MET A 159 10.39 -3.98 -4.92
CA MET A 159 11.17 -4.42 -6.08
C MET A 159 12.19 -3.38 -6.56
N ALA A 160 12.73 -2.58 -5.65
CA ALA A 160 13.73 -1.55 -5.96
C ALA A 160 14.94 -2.11 -6.73
N ASP A 161 15.33 -3.36 -6.41
CA ASP A 161 16.45 -4.06 -7.04
C ASP A 161 16.07 -4.71 -8.40
N GLN A 162 14.79 -4.74 -8.75
CA GLN A 162 14.25 -5.34 -9.98
C GLN A 162 13.32 -4.38 -10.74
N PRO A 163 13.80 -3.18 -11.16
CA PRO A 163 12.95 -2.12 -11.68
C PRO A 163 12.21 -2.50 -12.98
N LYS A 164 12.82 -3.33 -13.84
CA LYS A 164 12.18 -3.83 -15.06
C LYS A 164 10.99 -4.74 -14.77
N LYS A 165 11.12 -5.62 -13.77
CA LYS A 165 10.04 -6.52 -13.34
C LYS A 165 8.93 -5.73 -12.67
N ALA A 166 9.29 -4.76 -11.82
CA ALA A 166 8.33 -3.83 -11.21
C ALA A 166 7.51 -3.09 -12.27
N ALA A 167 8.18 -2.52 -13.29
CA ALA A 167 7.52 -1.80 -14.37
C ALA A 167 6.52 -2.67 -15.14
N LYS A 168 6.88 -3.93 -15.43
CA LYS A 168 5.98 -4.89 -16.08
C LYS A 168 4.73 -5.16 -15.23
N MET A 169 4.90 -5.47 -13.95
CA MET A 169 3.78 -5.72 -13.04
C MET A 169 2.88 -4.49 -12.85
N ILE A 170 3.46 -3.29 -12.83
CA ILE A 170 2.71 -2.03 -12.77
C ILE A 170 1.89 -1.81 -14.03
N ALA A 171 2.44 -2.14 -15.22
CA ALA A 171 1.70 -2.05 -16.47
C ALA A 171 0.52 -3.03 -16.49
N GLU A 172 0.76 -4.30 -16.12
CA GLU A 172 -0.30 -5.32 -16.01
C GLU A 172 -1.41 -4.91 -15.03
N LEU A 173 -1.03 -4.39 -13.85
CA LEU A 173 -1.97 -3.84 -12.88
C LEU A 173 -2.82 -2.71 -13.47
N ARG A 174 -2.19 -1.76 -14.18
CA ARG A 174 -2.92 -0.65 -14.80
C ARG A 174 -3.91 -1.16 -15.83
N ASP A 175 -3.50 -2.08 -16.69
CA ASP A 175 -4.37 -2.66 -17.71
C ASP A 175 -5.56 -3.39 -17.09
N GLU A 176 -5.31 -4.21 -16.04
CA GLU A 176 -6.36 -4.91 -15.30
C GLU A 176 -7.38 -3.93 -14.68
N GLN A 177 -6.89 -2.89 -13.99
CA GLN A 177 -7.77 -1.95 -13.30
C GLN A 177 -8.56 -1.07 -14.29
N LEU A 178 -7.94 -0.61 -15.39
CA LEU A 178 -8.65 0.13 -16.44
C LEU A 178 -9.71 -0.74 -17.12
N LYS A 179 -9.41 -2.01 -17.39
CA LYS A 179 -10.38 -2.96 -17.94
C LYS A 179 -11.56 -3.19 -16.98
N SER A 180 -11.31 -3.29 -15.68
CA SER A 180 -12.36 -3.39 -14.66
C SER A 180 -13.28 -2.16 -14.64
N ILE A 181 -12.77 -0.95 -14.89
CA ILE A 181 -13.64 0.24 -15.03
C ILE A 181 -14.56 0.11 -16.24
N GLU A 182 -14.04 -0.35 -17.38
CA GLU A 182 -14.84 -0.55 -18.59
C GLU A 182 -15.89 -1.64 -18.42
N GLU A 183 -15.50 -2.77 -17.85
CA GLU A 183 -16.37 -3.91 -17.57
C GLU A 183 -17.44 -3.61 -16.51
N LYS A 184 -17.17 -2.78 -15.51
CA LYS A 184 -18.15 -2.51 -14.45
C LYS A 184 -18.91 -1.21 -14.64
N GLY A 185 -18.24 -0.17 -15.14
CA GLY A 185 -18.77 1.18 -15.30
C GLY A 185 -19.23 1.52 -16.71
N GLY A 186 -18.93 0.69 -17.72
CA GLY A 186 -19.28 0.99 -19.12
C GLY A 186 -18.50 2.14 -19.74
N ILE A 187 -17.46 2.62 -19.05
CA ILE A 187 -16.64 3.76 -19.45
C ILE A 187 -15.18 3.37 -19.59
N ARG A 188 -14.51 3.94 -20.59
CA ARG A 188 -13.06 3.83 -20.77
C ARG A 188 -12.41 5.11 -20.32
N VAL A 189 -11.45 5.00 -19.40
CA VAL A 189 -10.66 6.13 -18.90
C VAL A 189 -9.29 6.13 -19.57
N ASN A 190 -8.88 7.27 -20.11
CA ASN A 190 -7.50 7.53 -20.52
C ASN A 190 -6.89 8.52 -19.54
N LEU A 191 -5.93 8.04 -18.74
CA LEU A 191 -5.31 8.83 -17.68
C LEU A 191 -4.36 9.90 -18.25
N ASP A 192 -3.58 9.58 -19.27
CA ASP A 192 -2.59 10.52 -19.86
C ASP A 192 -3.25 11.80 -20.38
N LYS A 193 -4.49 11.69 -20.85
CA LYS A 193 -5.29 12.82 -21.36
C LYS A 193 -6.36 13.29 -20.38
N MET A 194 -6.53 12.62 -19.24
CA MET A 194 -7.63 12.84 -18.29
C MET A 194 -8.99 12.92 -19.01
N THR A 195 -9.30 11.89 -19.80
CA THR A 195 -10.52 11.80 -20.60
C THR A 195 -11.30 10.52 -20.35
N VAL A 196 -12.63 10.59 -20.50
CA VAL A 196 -13.54 9.45 -20.43
C VAL A 196 -14.29 9.29 -21.74
N LYS A 197 -14.45 8.04 -22.20
CA LYS A 197 -15.34 7.67 -23.30
C LYS A 197 -16.37 6.68 -22.80
N VAL A 198 -17.65 6.95 -23.06
CA VAL A 198 -18.72 5.97 -22.82
C VAL A 198 -18.61 4.90 -23.91
N VAL A 199 -18.45 3.65 -23.49
CA VAL A 199 -18.32 2.49 -24.39
C VAL A 199 -19.65 1.73 -24.46
N ARG A 200 -20.42 1.76 -23.37
CA ARG A 200 -21.78 1.25 -23.28
C ARG A 200 -22.54 1.99 -22.20
N GLU A 201 -23.86 2.01 -22.28
CA GLU A 201 -24.69 2.48 -21.17
C GLU A 201 -24.41 1.61 -19.94
N PHE A 202 -24.40 2.26 -18.78
CA PHE A 202 -24.21 1.57 -17.52
C PHE A 202 -25.47 0.76 -17.20
N ASP A 203 -25.33 -0.57 -17.10
CA ASP A 203 -26.41 -1.48 -16.70
C ASP A 203 -26.25 -1.88 -15.22
N PRO A 204 -27.09 -1.37 -14.30
CA PRO A 204 -27.03 -1.71 -12.88
C PRO A 204 -27.30 -3.19 -12.59
N ASN A 205 -27.97 -3.91 -13.50
CA ASN A 205 -28.32 -5.32 -13.31
C ASN A 205 -27.18 -6.28 -13.71
N ALA A 206 -26.19 -5.82 -14.48
CA ALA A 206 -25.04 -6.63 -14.89
C ALA A 206 -24.10 -7.00 -13.72
N LEU A 207 -24.21 -6.30 -12.58
CA LEU A 207 -23.44 -6.57 -11.36
C LEU A 207 -24.07 -7.69 -10.49
N ILE A 208 -25.29 -8.11 -10.82
CA ILE A 208 -26.03 -9.18 -10.14
C ILE A 208 -25.98 -10.40 -11.08
N LYS A 209 -24.87 -11.14 -11.07
CA LYS A 209 -24.88 -12.51 -11.59
C LYS A 209 -24.39 -13.45 -10.49
N GLU A 210 -25.29 -14.36 -10.14
CA GLU A 210 -25.19 -15.42 -9.13
C GLU A 210 -23.93 -16.31 -9.29
#